data_AF-A0A6P7RAS6-F1
#
_entry.id   AF-A0A6P7RAS6-F1
#
_cell.length_a   1.000
_cell.length_b   1.000
_cell.length_c   1.000
_cell.angle_alpha   90.00
_cell.angle_beta   90.00
_cell.angle_gamma   90.00
#
_symmetry.space_group_name_H-M   'P 1'
#
loop_
_entity.id
_entity.type
_entity.pdbx_description
1 polymer ?
#
loop_
_entity_poly.entity_id
_entity_poly.type
_entity_poly.pdbx_seq_one_letter_code
_entity_poly.pdbx_strand_id
1 'polypeptide(L)'
;MAPGAFIPGVPVQPVLLRYPNKLDTVTWTWQGYTFLQLCVLTFCQLFTKVEIEFMPVQAPSEEEKKDPVLFASRIRNLMAEALEIPVTDHTYEDCRLMISAGQLTLPMEAGLVEFSKISRKLKLDWDGIRKHLDEYASIASSSKGGRIGIEEFAEYLKLPVSDVLRQLFALFDRNNDGSIDFREYVIGLAVLCNPANTEEIIQVAFKLFDVDEDGYITEEEFCTILQASLGVPDLNVSGLFREIAQRDSVSYEEFKSFALKHPEYAKIFTTYLDLQTCHVFSLPEEVQTAPSVASNKVSPEVQEEGTSDKKVD
;
A
#
# COMPACT_ATOMS: atom_id res chain seq x y z
N MET A 1 25.75 -17.82 -12.77
CA MET A 1 24.44 -18.08 -13.38
C MET A 1 24.66 -18.45 -14.83
N ALA A 2 24.08 -19.55 -15.31
CA ALA A 2 24.07 -19.84 -16.75
C ALA A 2 23.27 -18.71 -17.44
N PRO A 3 23.72 -18.22 -18.62
CA PRO A 3 22.94 -17.26 -19.36
C PRO A 3 21.56 -17.88 -19.70
N GLY A 4 20.48 -17.17 -19.37
CA GLY A 4 19.11 -17.63 -19.63
C GLY A 4 18.85 -17.83 -21.13
N ALA A 5 17.86 -18.67 -21.46
CA ALA A 5 17.56 -19.11 -22.83
C ALA A 5 17.33 -17.96 -23.85
N PHE A 6 17.00 -16.75 -23.36
CA PHE A 6 16.69 -15.58 -24.19
C PHE A 6 17.87 -14.61 -24.39
N ILE A 7 18.94 -14.72 -23.61
CA ILE A 7 20.14 -13.87 -23.70
C ILE A 7 20.85 -13.94 -25.06
N PRO A 8 20.91 -15.07 -25.79
CA PRO A 8 21.67 -15.14 -27.03
C PRO A 8 20.97 -14.47 -28.23
N GLY A 9 19.76 -13.93 -28.10
CA GLY A 9 19.00 -13.35 -29.22
C GLY A 9 18.67 -14.39 -30.31
N VAL A 10 18.67 -15.67 -29.96
CA VAL A 10 18.42 -16.80 -30.86
C VAL A 10 16.96 -17.21 -30.83
N PRO A 11 16.48 -17.91 -31.88
CA PRO A 11 15.15 -18.47 -31.87
C PRO A 11 14.97 -19.48 -30.73
N VAL A 12 13.79 -19.46 -30.11
CA VAL A 12 13.40 -20.36 -29.01
C VAL A 12 12.19 -21.16 -29.47
N GLN A 13 12.17 -22.45 -29.16
CA GLN A 13 10.99 -23.30 -29.34
C GLN A 13 10.33 -23.54 -27.98
N PRO A 14 9.15 -22.94 -27.72
CA PRO A 14 8.43 -23.21 -26.49
C PRO A 14 7.86 -24.63 -26.48
N VAL A 15 7.91 -25.28 -25.32
CA VAL A 15 7.34 -26.61 -25.10
C VAL A 15 6.35 -26.50 -23.95
N LEU A 16 5.10 -26.89 -24.20
CA LEU A 16 4.03 -26.89 -23.21
C LEU A 16 3.84 -28.31 -22.68
N LEU A 17 3.66 -28.41 -21.36
CA LEU A 17 3.36 -29.67 -20.68
C LEU A 17 1.98 -29.55 -20.03
N ARG A 18 1.08 -30.49 -20.33
CA ARG A 18 -0.22 -30.62 -19.66
C ARG A 18 -0.30 -31.94 -18.92
N TYR A 19 -0.88 -31.92 -17.74
CA TYR A 19 -1.12 -33.09 -16.89
C TYR A 19 -2.62 -33.28 -16.70
N PRO A 20 -3.37 -33.82 -17.70
CA PRO A 20 -4.84 -33.92 -17.68
C PRO A 20 -5.35 -35.03 -16.74
N ASN A 21 -4.61 -35.33 -15.68
CA ASN A 21 -4.94 -36.39 -14.73
C ASN A 21 -6.01 -35.90 -13.75
N LYS A 22 -6.88 -36.82 -13.30
CA LYS A 22 -7.95 -36.48 -12.36
C LYS A 22 -7.41 -36.02 -11.01
N LEU A 23 -6.28 -36.58 -10.59
CA LEU A 23 -5.56 -36.19 -9.39
C LEU A 23 -4.27 -35.49 -9.81
N ASP A 24 -4.04 -34.30 -9.25
CA ASP A 24 -2.75 -33.64 -9.35
C ASP A 24 -1.78 -34.27 -8.36
N THR A 25 -0.92 -35.15 -8.88
CA THR A 25 0.15 -35.82 -8.12
C THR A 25 1.54 -35.34 -8.53
N VAL A 26 1.64 -34.33 -9.41
CA VAL A 26 2.88 -33.87 -10.02
C VAL A 26 3.27 -32.48 -9.54
N THR A 27 2.29 -31.65 -9.20
CA THR A 27 2.50 -30.32 -8.65
C THR A 27 2.73 -30.44 -7.15
N TRP A 28 3.98 -30.64 -6.75
CA TRP A 28 4.34 -30.58 -5.33
C TRP A 28 4.66 -29.14 -4.93
N THR A 29 3.65 -28.46 -4.42
CA THR A 29 3.73 -27.10 -3.86
C THR A 29 3.60 -27.13 -2.34
N TRP A 30 3.91 -26.00 -1.68
CA TRP A 30 3.81 -25.85 -0.22
C TRP A 30 2.37 -25.97 0.29
N GLN A 31 1.38 -25.58 -0.52
CA GLN A 31 -0.04 -25.82 -0.28
C GLN A 31 -0.46 -27.05 -1.11
N GLY A 32 -0.75 -28.18 -0.46
CA GLY A 32 -1.07 -29.42 -1.15
C GLY A 32 -1.03 -30.68 -0.27
N TYR A 33 -1.07 -31.84 -0.91
CA TYR A 33 -1.01 -33.14 -0.23
C TYR A 33 0.34 -33.33 0.48
N THR A 34 0.30 -33.94 1.67
CA THR A 34 1.53 -34.40 2.36
C THR A 34 2.24 -35.46 1.52
N PHE A 35 3.54 -35.65 1.75
CA PHE A 35 4.33 -36.66 1.02
C PHE A 35 3.66 -38.04 1.00
N LEU A 36 3.18 -38.52 2.16
CA LEU A 36 2.53 -39.83 2.26
C LEU A 36 1.22 -39.88 1.47
N GLN A 37 0.40 -38.83 1.55
CA GLN A 37 -0.83 -38.71 0.76
C GLN A 37 -0.51 -38.70 -0.73
N LEU A 38 0.51 -37.96 -1.15
CA LEU A 38 0.95 -37.91 -2.53
C LEU A 38 1.41 -39.29 -3.02
N CYS A 39 2.17 -40.04 -2.21
CA CYS A 39 2.53 -41.43 -2.52
C CYS A 39 1.29 -42.30 -2.71
N VAL A 40 0.33 -42.27 -1.77
CA VAL A 40 -0.90 -43.06 -1.87
C VAL A 40 -1.69 -42.69 -3.12
N LEU A 41 -1.89 -41.39 -3.40
CA LEU A 41 -2.61 -40.91 -4.58
C LEU A 41 -1.90 -41.31 -5.87
N THR A 42 -0.57 -41.25 -5.90
CA THR A 42 0.24 -41.69 -7.05
C THR A 42 0.09 -43.19 -7.27
N PHE A 43 0.09 -44.01 -6.21
CA PHE A 43 -0.17 -45.45 -6.33
C PHE A 43 -1.61 -45.79 -6.73
N CYS A 44 -2.58 -44.94 -6.38
CA CYS A 44 -3.96 -45.06 -6.83
C CYS A 44 -4.17 -44.60 -8.29
N GLN A 45 -3.21 -43.90 -8.87
CA GLN A 45 -3.20 -43.46 -10.27
C GLN A 45 -2.19 -44.29 -11.07
N LEU A 46 -2.58 -45.51 -11.47
CA LEU A 46 -1.73 -46.47 -12.20
C LEU A 46 -0.99 -45.89 -13.42
N PHE A 47 -1.54 -44.84 -14.05
CA PHE A 47 -0.93 -44.14 -15.16
C PHE A 47 -1.04 -42.63 -14.98
N THR A 48 0.09 -41.93 -15.10
CA THR A 48 0.15 -40.47 -15.18
C THR A 48 0.30 -40.06 -16.64
N LYS A 49 -0.75 -39.46 -17.20
CA LYS A 49 -0.73 -38.93 -18.56
C LYS A 49 -0.03 -37.58 -18.56
N VAL A 50 0.89 -37.39 -19.51
CA VAL A 50 1.51 -36.09 -19.81
C VAL A 50 1.33 -35.83 -21.29
N GLU A 51 0.81 -34.66 -21.63
CA GLU A 51 0.70 -34.20 -23.01
C GLU A 51 1.78 -33.14 -23.24
N ILE A 52 2.59 -33.34 -24.27
CA ILE A 52 3.68 -32.45 -24.64
C ILE A 52 3.32 -31.81 -25.98
N GLU A 53 3.24 -30.50 -26.01
CA GLU A 53 2.98 -29.72 -27.23
C GLU A 53 4.21 -28.89 -27.57
N PHE A 54 4.74 -29.12 -28.77
CA PHE A 54 5.84 -28.33 -29.33
C PHE A 54 5.26 -27.17 -30.11
N MET A 55 5.39 -25.96 -29.59
CA MET A 55 4.95 -24.75 -30.31
C MET A 55 5.89 -24.46 -31.49
N PRO A 56 5.45 -23.65 -32.47
CA PRO A 56 6.32 -23.17 -33.53
C PRO A 56 7.56 -22.44 -32.98
N VAL A 57 8.69 -22.58 -33.66
CA VAL A 57 9.93 -21.87 -33.32
C VAL A 57 9.71 -20.37 -33.45
N GLN A 58 9.97 -19.63 -32.38
CA GLN A 58 9.79 -18.19 -32.31
C GLN A 58 11.14 -17.50 -32.46
N ALA A 59 11.26 -16.61 -33.45
CA ALA A 59 12.44 -15.77 -33.63
C ALA A 59 12.24 -14.39 -32.99
N PRO A 60 13.27 -13.81 -32.34
CA PRO A 60 13.20 -12.45 -31.85
C PRO A 60 13.27 -11.44 -33.01
N SER A 61 12.48 -10.38 -32.91
CA SER A 61 12.58 -9.18 -33.74
C SER A 61 13.86 -8.39 -33.44
N GLU A 62 14.19 -7.39 -34.27
CA GLU A 62 15.39 -6.55 -34.06
C GLU A 62 15.35 -5.76 -32.74
N GLU A 63 14.16 -5.44 -32.24
CA GLU A 63 13.95 -4.78 -30.94
C GLU A 63 14.17 -5.77 -29.79
N GLU A 64 13.63 -6.98 -29.90
CA GLU A 64 13.77 -8.07 -28.94
C GLU A 64 15.19 -8.65 -28.86
N LYS A 65 15.98 -8.52 -29.94
CA LYS A 65 17.42 -8.84 -29.90
C LYS A 65 18.20 -7.85 -29.02
N LYS A 66 17.73 -6.61 -28.91
CA LYS A 66 18.32 -5.57 -28.05
C LYS A 66 17.84 -5.69 -26.61
N ASP A 67 16.57 -6.07 -26.41
CA ASP A 67 15.98 -6.31 -25.09
C ASP A 67 15.45 -7.76 -24.97
N PRO A 68 16.24 -8.67 -24.37
CA PRO A 68 15.83 -10.07 -24.21
C PRO A 68 14.65 -10.25 -23.24
N VAL A 69 14.34 -9.28 -22.38
CA VAL A 69 13.22 -9.34 -21.44
C VAL A 69 11.89 -9.19 -22.19
N LEU A 70 11.85 -8.34 -23.21
CA LEU A 70 10.69 -8.20 -24.10
C LEU A 70 10.41 -9.53 -24.83
N PHE A 71 11.46 -10.18 -25.35
CA PHE A 71 11.32 -11.46 -26.02
C PHE A 71 10.78 -12.53 -25.07
N ALA A 72 11.37 -12.67 -23.88
CA ALA A 72 10.93 -13.61 -22.86
C ALA A 72 9.47 -13.37 -22.45
N SER A 73 9.07 -12.10 -22.29
CA SER A 73 7.71 -11.71 -21.92
C SER A 73 6.70 -12.07 -23.01
N ARG A 74 7.03 -11.85 -24.28
CA ARG A 74 6.18 -12.24 -25.41
C ARG A 74 6.00 -13.76 -25.46
N ILE A 75 7.08 -14.52 -25.34
CA ILE A 75 7.04 -15.99 -25.36
C ILE A 75 6.21 -16.53 -24.20
N ARG A 76 6.39 -15.99 -23.00
CA ARG A 76 5.56 -16.32 -21.84
C ARG A 76 4.07 -16.10 -22.10
N ASN A 77 3.70 -14.96 -22.68
CA ASN A 77 2.30 -14.65 -23.00
C ASN A 77 1.73 -15.62 -24.05
N LEU A 78 2.49 -15.94 -25.09
CA LEU A 78 2.09 -16.93 -26.11
C LEU A 78 1.87 -18.33 -25.51
N MET A 79 2.76 -18.76 -24.61
CA MET A 79 2.62 -20.03 -23.91
C MET A 79 1.36 -20.04 -23.02
N ALA A 80 1.12 -18.94 -22.30
CA ALA A 80 -0.04 -18.81 -21.41
C ALA A 80 -1.36 -18.78 -22.19
N GLU A 81 -1.40 -18.08 -23.33
CA GLU A 81 -2.54 -18.06 -24.25
C GLU A 81 -2.85 -19.47 -24.79
N ALA A 82 -1.83 -20.20 -25.22
CA ALA A 82 -1.99 -21.58 -25.71
C ALA A 82 -2.41 -22.58 -24.62
N LEU A 83 -2.13 -22.27 -23.35
CA LEU A 83 -2.55 -23.06 -22.19
C LEU A 83 -3.88 -22.59 -21.59
N GLU A 84 -4.43 -21.46 -22.03
CA GLU A 84 -5.61 -20.80 -21.45
C GLU A 84 -5.45 -20.50 -19.94
N ILE A 85 -4.23 -20.16 -19.51
CA ILE A 85 -3.92 -19.82 -18.10
C ILE A 85 -3.50 -18.36 -17.96
N PRO A 86 -3.77 -17.73 -16.81
CA PRO A 86 -3.27 -16.38 -16.54
C PRO A 86 -1.75 -16.39 -16.33
N VAL A 87 -1.12 -15.27 -16.67
CA VAL A 87 0.30 -15.01 -16.37
C VAL A 87 0.42 -14.31 -15.03
N THR A 88 1.34 -14.77 -14.19
CA THR A 88 1.73 -14.09 -12.95
C THR A 88 3.15 -13.54 -13.07
N ASP A 89 3.42 -12.40 -12.42
CA ASP A 89 4.73 -11.72 -12.44
C ASP A 89 5.48 -11.91 -11.12
N HIS A 90 5.42 -13.11 -10.52
CA HIS A 90 6.17 -13.40 -9.31
C HIS A 90 7.67 -13.41 -9.59
N THR A 91 8.44 -12.75 -8.75
CA THR A 91 9.91 -12.67 -8.85
C THR A 91 10.59 -13.41 -7.71
N TYR A 92 11.93 -13.45 -7.74
CA TYR A 92 12.71 -14.06 -6.65
C TYR A 92 12.45 -13.37 -5.30
N GLU A 93 12.15 -12.08 -5.33
CA GLU A 93 11.73 -11.28 -4.19
C GLU A 93 10.41 -11.78 -3.59
N ASP A 94 9.42 -12.16 -4.41
CA ASP A 94 8.18 -12.78 -3.93
C ASP A 94 8.47 -14.11 -3.21
N CYS A 95 9.37 -14.95 -3.74
CA CYS A 95 9.79 -16.17 -3.07
C CYS A 95 10.46 -15.88 -1.71
N ARG A 96 11.27 -14.82 -1.62
CA ARG A 96 11.89 -14.40 -0.36
C ARG A 96 10.83 -13.90 0.63
N LEU A 97 9.84 -13.12 0.19
CA LEU A 97 8.77 -12.62 1.05
C LEU A 97 7.91 -13.77 1.55
N MET A 98 7.60 -14.73 0.69
CA MET A 98 6.89 -15.95 1.02
C MET A 98 7.60 -16.73 2.14
N ILE A 99 8.92 -16.90 2.05
CA ILE A 99 9.71 -17.56 3.09
C ILE A 99 9.66 -16.76 4.39
N SER A 100 9.79 -15.43 4.32
CA SER A 100 9.68 -14.56 5.50
C SER A 100 8.30 -14.61 6.15
N ALA A 101 7.21 -14.61 5.37
CA ALA A 101 5.86 -14.76 5.87
C ALA A 101 5.68 -16.10 6.60
N GLY A 102 6.20 -17.20 6.03
CA GLY A 102 6.19 -18.51 6.68
C GLY A 102 6.97 -18.56 8.01
N GLN A 103 8.10 -17.84 8.10
CA GLN A 103 8.85 -17.68 9.37
C GLN A 103 8.05 -16.91 10.43
N LEU A 104 7.18 -16.00 10.00
CA LEU A 104 6.26 -15.24 10.84
C LEU A 104 4.93 -15.97 11.10
N THR A 105 4.85 -17.28 10.78
CA THR A 105 3.65 -18.11 10.94
C THR A 105 2.42 -17.64 10.15
N LEU A 106 2.62 -16.77 9.16
CA LEU A 106 1.59 -16.35 8.22
C LEU A 106 1.44 -17.38 7.08
N PRO A 107 0.27 -17.43 6.40
CA PRO A 107 0.13 -18.15 5.14
C PRO A 107 1.20 -17.69 4.15
N MET A 108 1.86 -18.64 3.49
CA MET A 108 2.94 -18.35 2.53
C MET A 108 2.43 -17.48 1.38
N GLU A 109 1.15 -17.64 1.03
CA GLU A 109 0.45 -16.88 0.00
C GLU A 109 0.41 -15.39 0.32
N ALA A 110 0.49 -15.00 1.60
CA ALA A 110 0.57 -13.60 2.02
C ALA A 110 1.84 -12.90 1.49
N GLY A 111 2.91 -13.66 1.19
CA GLY A 111 4.13 -13.12 0.59
C GLY A 111 4.10 -13.01 -0.94
N LEU A 112 3.09 -13.55 -1.61
CA LEU A 112 2.97 -13.58 -3.08
C LEU A 112 2.28 -12.32 -3.62
N VAL A 113 2.86 -11.16 -3.31
CA VAL A 113 2.23 -9.85 -3.55
C VAL A 113 2.54 -9.22 -4.91
N GLU A 114 3.28 -9.93 -5.77
CA GLU A 114 3.88 -9.38 -6.99
C GLU A 114 4.77 -8.18 -6.65
N PHE A 115 5.75 -8.42 -5.77
CA PHE A 115 6.66 -7.42 -5.19
C PHE A 115 7.14 -6.40 -6.21
N SER A 116 7.55 -6.87 -7.40
CA SER A 116 8.07 -6.00 -8.46
C SER A 116 7.05 -4.95 -8.95
N LYS A 117 5.75 -5.25 -8.93
CA LYS A 117 4.69 -4.29 -9.29
C LYS A 117 4.49 -3.27 -8.17
N ILE A 118 4.49 -3.72 -6.92
CA ILE A 118 4.35 -2.88 -5.73
C ILE A 118 5.55 -1.93 -5.61
N SER A 119 6.76 -2.47 -5.61
CA SER A 119 8.02 -1.72 -5.56
C SER A 119 8.10 -0.66 -6.66
N ARG A 120 7.73 -0.99 -7.90
CA ARG A 120 7.75 -0.02 -9.02
C ARG A 120 6.71 1.09 -8.88
N LYS A 121 5.48 0.74 -8.48
CA LYS A 121 4.39 1.73 -8.35
C LYS A 121 4.56 2.64 -7.14
N LEU A 122 5.06 2.08 -6.04
CA LEU A 122 5.13 2.76 -4.75
C LEU A 122 6.55 3.27 -4.43
N LYS A 123 7.53 2.99 -5.29
CA LYS A 123 8.95 3.31 -5.12
C LYS A 123 9.53 2.80 -3.79
N LEU A 124 9.03 1.66 -3.33
CA LEU A 124 9.49 1.00 -2.11
C LEU A 124 10.62 0.01 -2.44
N ASP A 125 11.63 -0.04 -1.58
CA ASP A 125 12.70 -1.01 -1.65
C ASP A 125 12.36 -2.30 -0.85
N TRP A 126 13.25 -3.28 -0.93
CA TRP A 126 13.09 -4.56 -0.24
C TRP A 126 12.99 -4.39 1.28
N ASP A 127 13.85 -3.55 1.86
CA ASP A 127 13.92 -3.38 3.31
C ASP A 127 12.66 -2.67 3.85
N GLY A 128 12.14 -1.68 3.12
CA GLY A 128 10.87 -1.02 3.46
C GLY A 128 9.68 -1.98 3.43
N ILE A 129 9.54 -2.78 2.37
CA ILE A 129 8.44 -3.76 2.28
C ILE A 129 8.58 -4.86 3.33
N ARG A 130 9.81 -5.31 3.62
CA ARG A 130 10.04 -6.29 4.69
C ARG A 130 9.64 -5.75 6.05
N LYS A 131 9.95 -4.49 6.36
CA LYS A 131 9.52 -3.84 7.60
C LYS A 131 7.99 -3.81 7.70
N HIS A 132 7.30 -3.46 6.62
CA HIS A 132 5.84 -3.52 6.59
C HIS A 132 5.28 -4.94 6.73
N LEU A 133 5.99 -5.97 6.27
CA LEU A 133 5.61 -7.37 6.49
C LEU A 133 5.71 -7.75 7.96
N ASP A 134 6.78 -7.32 8.65
CA ASP A 134 6.94 -7.56 10.09
C ASP A 134 5.84 -6.84 10.90
N GLU A 135 5.52 -5.59 10.54
CA GLU A 135 4.41 -4.83 11.13
C GLU A 135 3.06 -5.53 10.88
N TYR A 136 2.78 -5.89 9.62
CA TYR A 136 1.57 -6.63 9.25
C TYR A 136 1.43 -7.93 10.04
N ALA A 137 2.52 -8.70 10.17
CA ALA A 137 2.51 -9.94 10.93
C ALA A 137 2.20 -9.72 12.41
N SER A 138 2.70 -8.63 13.01
CA SER A 138 2.39 -8.31 14.39
C SER A 138 0.89 -8.07 14.60
N ILE A 139 0.22 -7.41 13.65
CA ILE A 139 -1.23 -7.13 13.70
C ILE A 139 -2.02 -8.42 13.42
N ALA A 140 -1.65 -9.13 12.36
CA ALA A 140 -2.31 -10.35 11.93
C ALA A 140 -2.12 -11.53 12.89
N SER A 141 -1.16 -11.48 13.81
CA SER A 141 -0.86 -12.56 14.77
C SER A 141 -2.03 -12.88 15.70
N SER A 142 -2.90 -11.91 15.98
CA SER A 142 -4.11 -12.09 16.79
C SER A 142 -5.25 -12.78 16.03
N SER A 143 -5.17 -12.81 14.69
CA SER A 143 -6.22 -13.34 13.81
C SER A 143 -6.08 -14.84 13.55
N LYS A 144 -7.21 -15.53 13.37
CA LYS A 144 -7.22 -16.90 12.81
C LYS A 144 -7.12 -16.82 11.29
N GLY A 145 -5.91 -16.89 10.75
CA GLY A 145 -5.68 -17.01 9.30
C GLY A 145 -4.65 -16.06 8.72
N GLY A 146 -3.99 -15.23 9.54
CA GLY A 146 -2.92 -14.34 9.08
C GLY A 146 -3.41 -13.20 8.20
N ARG A 147 -4.65 -12.75 8.41
CA ARG A 147 -5.31 -11.61 7.75
C ARG A 147 -5.85 -10.67 8.80
N ILE A 148 -5.87 -9.36 8.53
CA ILE A 148 -6.29 -8.36 9.52
C ILE A 148 -7.79 -8.12 9.36
N GLY A 149 -8.60 -8.47 10.37
CA GLY A 149 -10.02 -8.11 10.43
C GLY A 149 -10.22 -6.72 11.03
N ILE A 150 -11.47 -6.24 11.05
CA ILE A 150 -11.79 -4.90 11.58
C ILE A 150 -11.52 -4.80 13.08
N GLU A 151 -11.70 -5.89 13.83
CA GLU A 151 -11.43 -5.94 15.26
C GLU A 151 -9.92 -5.85 15.54
N GLU A 152 -9.09 -6.62 14.84
CA GLU A 152 -7.63 -6.56 14.99
C GLU A 152 -7.09 -5.20 14.54
N PHE A 153 -7.66 -4.62 13.48
CA PHE A 153 -7.31 -3.29 13.00
C PHE A 153 -7.66 -2.20 14.02
N ALA A 154 -8.83 -2.31 14.67
CA ALA A 154 -9.26 -1.41 15.73
C ALA A 154 -8.33 -1.48 16.95
N GLU A 155 -7.97 -2.70 17.38
CA GLU A 155 -7.05 -2.93 18.49
C GLU A 155 -5.65 -2.38 18.20
N TYR A 156 -5.14 -2.59 16.98
CA TYR A 156 -3.86 -2.03 16.53
C TYR A 156 -3.83 -0.50 16.61
N LEU A 157 -4.90 0.15 16.17
CA LEU A 157 -5.04 1.61 16.26
C LEU A 157 -5.41 2.09 17.67
N LYS A 158 -5.69 1.19 18.61
CA LYS A 158 -6.23 1.52 19.94
C LYS A 158 -7.48 2.41 19.85
N LEU A 159 -8.30 2.19 18.82
CA LEU A 159 -9.54 2.91 18.57
C LEU A 159 -10.71 1.94 18.61
N PRO A 160 -11.90 2.36 19.06
CA PRO A 160 -13.09 1.53 18.96
C PRO A 160 -13.55 1.43 17.52
N VAL A 161 -14.26 0.35 17.21
CA VAL A 161 -14.94 0.19 15.92
C VAL A 161 -16.03 1.25 15.80
N SER A 162 -15.77 2.24 14.94
CA SER A 162 -16.67 3.35 14.59
C SER A 162 -16.92 3.36 13.09
N ASP A 163 -17.90 4.14 12.62
CA ASP A 163 -18.17 4.26 11.19
C ASP A 163 -16.98 4.85 10.42
N VAL A 164 -16.23 5.76 11.04
CA VAL A 164 -15.00 6.32 10.46
C VAL A 164 -13.90 5.26 10.39
N LEU A 165 -13.76 4.42 11.42
CA LEU A 165 -12.82 3.30 11.36
C LEU A 165 -13.19 2.30 10.26
N ARG A 166 -14.50 2.03 10.06
CA ARG A 166 -14.98 1.18 8.97
C ARG A 166 -14.70 1.77 7.59
N GLN A 167 -14.84 3.09 7.44
CA GLN A 167 -14.46 3.79 6.22
C GLN A 167 -12.96 3.72 5.97
N LEU A 168 -12.13 3.91 7.00
CA LEU A 168 -10.68 3.73 6.90
C LEU A 168 -10.33 2.29 6.50
N PHE A 169 -10.93 1.30 7.14
CA PHE A 169 -10.73 -0.12 6.81
C PHE A 169 -11.08 -0.41 5.35
N ALA A 170 -12.18 0.14 4.84
CA ALA A 170 -12.57 0.01 3.43
C ALA A 170 -11.59 0.66 2.44
N LEU A 171 -10.70 1.56 2.87
CA LEU A 171 -9.61 2.07 2.02
C LEU A 171 -8.51 1.03 1.82
N PHE A 172 -8.34 0.12 2.78
CA PHE A 172 -7.41 -1.00 2.70
C PHE A 172 -8.04 -2.23 2.05
N ASP A 173 -9.22 -2.65 2.47
CA ASP A 173 -9.98 -3.79 1.94
C ASP A 173 -10.55 -3.48 0.55
N ARG A 174 -9.72 -3.66 -0.49
CA ARG A 174 -10.06 -3.29 -1.87
C ARG A 174 -11.01 -4.28 -2.52
N ASN A 175 -10.94 -5.54 -2.10
CA ASN A 175 -11.76 -6.61 -2.64
C ASN A 175 -13.10 -6.76 -1.89
N ASN A 176 -13.28 -6.06 -0.77
CA ASN A 176 -14.44 -6.10 0.13
C ASN A 176 -14.73 -7.51 0.68
N ASP A 177 -13.67 -8.28 0.94
CA ASP A 177 -13.80 -9.61 1.54
C ASP A 177 -13.90 -9.57 3.08
N GLY A 178 -13.82 -8.37 3.67
CA GLY A 178 -13.93 -8.14 5.11
C GLY A 178 -12.63 -8.37 5.86
N SER A 179 -11.51 -8.53 5.16
CA SER A 179 -10.18 -8.72 5.72
C SER A 179 -9.14 -7.97 4.89
N ILE A 180 -8.04 -7.57 5.52
CA ILE A 180 -6.91 -6.92 4.83
C ILE A 180 -5.80 -7.96 4.71
N ASP A 181 -5.44 -8.30 3.48
CA ASP A 181 -4.23 -9.08 3.20
C ASP A 181 -2.96 -8.19 3.16
N PHE A 182 -1.78 -8.80 3.13
CA PHE A 182 -0.52 -8.04 3.15
C PHE A 182 -0.37 -7.09 1.94
N ARG A 183 -0.89 -7.49 0.77
CA ARG A 183 -0.82 -6.66 -0.44
C ARG A 183 -1.73 -5.45 -0.31
N GLU A 184 -2.93 -5.64 0.21
CA GLU A 184 -3.89 -4.59 0.52
C GLU A 184 -3.37 -3.64 1.60
N TYR A 185 -2.71 -4.16 2.64
CA TYR A 185 -2.04 -3.38 3.66
C TYR A 185 -1.01 -2.42 3.07
N VAL A 186 -0.06 -2.92 2.27
CA VAL A 186 1.00 -2.10 1.67
C VAL A 186 0.43 -1.08 0.67
N ILE A 187 -0.56 -1.46 -0.13
CA ILE A 187 -1.22 -0.54 -1.07
C ILE A 187 -1.97 0.55 -0.32
N GLY A 188 -2.73 0.21 0.72
CA GLY A 188 -3.48 1.15 1.53
C GLY A 188 -2.56 2.15 2.23
N LEU A 189 -1.47 1.68 2.84
CA LEU A 189 -0.44 2.54 3.40
C LEU A 189 0.11 3.52 2.36
N ALA A 190 0.46 3.07 1.16
CA ALA A 190 1.02 3.97 0.16
C ALA A 190 0.01 4.99 -0.41
N VAL A 191 -1.28 4.65 -0.42
CA VAL A 191 -2.35 5.60 -0.77
C VAL A 191 -2.49 6.66 0.33
N LEU A 192 -2.41 6.28 1.60
CA LEU A 192 -2.50 7.18 2.75
C LEU A 192 -1.23 8.03 2.92
N CYS A 193 -0.05 7.48 2.62
CA CYS A 193 1.27 8.12 2.68
C CYS A 193 1.56 9.09 1.53
N ASN A 194 0.56 9.54 0.76
CA ASN A 194 0.81 10.37 -0.42
C ASN A 194 1.57 11.66 -0.02
N PRO A 195 2.81 11.89 -0.52
CA PRO A 195 3.68 13.00 -0.09
C PRO A 195 3.16 14.40 -0.45
N ALA A 196 2.05 14.52 -1.18
CA ALA A 196 1.35 15.79 -1.37
C ALA A 196 0.67 16.31 -0.08
N ASN A 197 0.57 15.48 0.96
CA ASN A 197 -0.28 15.71 2.13
C ASN A 197 0.49 15.78 3.47
N THR A 198 1.83 15.78 3.50
CA THR A 198 2.53 15.51 4.75
C THR A 198 2.68 16.73 5.66
N GLU A 199 3.38 17.79 5.27
CA GLU A 199 3.69 18.84 6.25
C GLU A 199 2.51 19.80 6.52
N GLU A 200 1.89 20.34 5.46
CA GLU A 200 0.85 21.36 5.60
C GLU A 200 -0.40 20.80 6.30
N ILE A 201 -0.78 19.57 6.00
CA ILE A 201 -1.95 18.94 6.64
C ILE A 201 -1.62 18.55 8.08
N ILE A 202 -0.41 18.07 8.38
CA ILE A 202 0.00 17.83 9.77
C ILE A 202 -0.02 19.15 10.55
N GLN A 203 0.43 20.26 9.95
CA GLN A 203 0.39 21.57 10.58
C GLN A 203 -1.03 22.08 10.82
N VAL A 204 -1.92 21.94 9.83
CA VAL A 204 -3.33 22.29 9.98
C VAL A 204 -4.02 21.41 11.01
N ALA A 205 -3.75 20.10 11.00
CA ALA A 205 -4.26 19.17 11.99
C ALA A 205 -3.76 19.53 13.40
N PHE A 206 -2.47 19.86 13.56
CA PHE A 206 -1.95 20.26 14.87
C PHE A 206 -2.70 21.47 15.44
N LYS A 207 -2.88 22.53 14.64
CA LYS A 207 -3.65 23.72 15.01
C LYS A 207 -5.13 23.46 15.30
N LEU A 208 -5.65 22.35 14.79
CA LEU A 208 -7.03 21.94 15.04
C LEU A 208 -7.18 21.28 16.41
N PHE A 209 -6.13 20.56 16.83
CA PHE A 209 -6.04 19.92 18.13
C PHE A 209 -5.67 20.93 19.22
N ASP A 210 -4.74 21.85 18.96
CA ASP A 210 -4.34 22.93 19.85
C ASP A 210 -5.40 24.04 19.83
N VAL A 211 -6.41 23.93 20.71
CA VAL A 211 -7.60 24.80 20.71
C VAL A 211 -7.32 26.15 21.36
N ASP A 212 -6.45 26.17 22.37
CA ASP A 212 -6.05 27.40 23.07
C ASP A 212 -4.84 28.11 22.45
N GLU A 213 -4.24 27.53 21.41
CA GLU A 213 -3.11 28.04 20.63
C GLU A 213 -1.84 28.24 21.49
N ASP A 214 -1.66 27.44 22.54
CA ASP A 214 -0.49 27.50 23.42
C ASP A 214 0.75 26.81 22.83
N GLY A 215 0.57 26.11 21.70
CA GLY A 215 1.62 25.39 20.98
C GLY A 215 1.82 23.95 21.45
N TYR A 216 0.96 23.45 22.33
CA TYR A 216 0.94 22.08 22.83
C TYR A 216 -0.48 21.52 22.79
N ILE A 217 -0.60 20.20 22.64
CA ILE A 217 -1.90 19.52 22.69
C ILE A 217 -2.00 18.80 24.04
N THR A 218 -3.00 19.17 24.82
CA THR A 218 -3.36 18.49 26.07
C THR A 218 -4.15 17.20 25.83
N GLU A 219 -4.24 16.33 26.84
CA GLU A 219 -5.01 15.09 26.71
C GLU A 219 -6.49 15.37 26.48
N GLU A 220 -7.03 16.41 27.13
CA GLU A 220 -8.41 16.86 27.01
C GLU A 220 -8.74 17.33 25.59
N GLU A 221 -7.85 18.14 24.99
CA GLU A 221 -7.99 18.62 23.61
C GLU A 221 -7.91 17.47 22.61
N PHE A 222 -6.93 16.58 22.79
CA PHE A 222 -6.77 15.39 21.97
C PHE A 222 -8.02 14.50 22.00
N CYS A 223 -8.57 14.29 23.20
CA CYS A 223 -9.79 13.53 23.42
C CYS A 223 -10.98 14.17 22.69
N THR A 224 -11.16 15.48 22.83
CA THR A 224 -12.29 16.22 22.27
C THR A 224 -12.36 16.10 20.76
N ILE A 225 -11.23 16.31 20.07
CA ILE A 225 -11.19 16.22 18.61
C ILE A 225 -11.37 14.77 18.13
N LEU A 226 -10.77 13.78 18.80
CA LEU A 226 -10.95 12.37 18.41
C LEU A 226 -12.38 11.87 18.63
N GLN A 227 -13.03 12.25 19.73
CA GLN A 227 -14.44 11.93 19.98
C GLN A 227 -15.34 12.48 18.87
N ALA A 228 -15.13 13.73 18.48
CA ALA A 228 -15.90 14.37 17.41
C ALA A 228 -15.59 13.77 16.04
N SER A 229 -14.33 13.42 15.76
CA SER A 229 -13.88 12.82 14.50
C SER A 229 -14.46 11.42 14.30
N LEU A 230 -14.45 10.60 15.36
CA LEU A 230 -14.91 9.20 15.30
C LEU A 230 -16.41 9.05 15.60
N GLY A 231 -17.06 10.09 16.12
CA GLY A 231 -18.47 10.04 16.51
C GLY A 231 -18.75 9.14 17.72
N VAL A 232 -17.76 8.96 18.60
CA VAL A 232 -17.84 8.06 19.76
C VAL A 232 -17.80 8.89 21.04
N PRO A 233 -18.91 8.95 21.83
CA PRO A 233 -18.90 9.62 23.12
C PRO A 233 -18.07 8.84 24.14
N ASP A 234 -17.45 9.54 25.10
CA ASP A 234 -16.66 8.96 26.19
C ASP A 234 -15.48 8.08 25.73
N LEU A 235 -14.90 8.39 24.56
CA LEU A 235 -13.71 7.72 24.05
C LEU A 235 -12.54 7.86 25.04
N ASN A 236 -11.96 6.73 25.45
CA ASN A 236 -10.71 6.73 26.19
C ASN A 236 -9.53 6.85 25.22
N VAL A 237 -8.84 8.00 25.24
CA VAL A 237 -7.67 8.25 24.39
C VAL A 237 -6.34 8.14 25.13
N SER A 238 -6.35 7.92 26.45
CA SER A 238 -5.16 7.96 27.30
C SER A 238 -4.05 7.01 26.85
N GLY A 239 -4.44 5.83 26.35
CA GLY A 239 -3.50 4.84 25.82
C GLY A 239 -2.80 5.27 24.53
N LEU A 240 -3.50 6.01 23.67
CA LEU A 240 -2.98 6.57 22.43
C LEU A 240 -2.19 7.86 22.70
N PHE A 241 -2.73 8.76 23.53
CA PHE A 241 -2.08 10.00 23.91
C PHE A 241 -0.69 9.76 24.52
N ARG A 242 -0.55 8.79 25.42
CA ARG A 242 0.74 8.41 26.03
C ARG A 242 1.74 7.79 25.05
N GLU A 243 1.30 7.33 23.89
CA GLU A 243 2.20 6.84 22.85
C GLU A 243 2.84 7.99 22.06
N ILE A 244 2.18 9.14 22.03
CA ILE A 244 2.64 10.36 21.35
C ILE A 244 3.41 11.26 22.33
N ALA A 245 2.82 11.49 23.51
CA ALA A 245 3.32 12.42 24.51
C ALA A 245 4.53 11.84 25.25
N GLN A 246 5.67 12.54 25.23
CA GLN A 246 6.80 12.20 26.11
C GLN A 246 6.63 12.79 27.52
N ARG A 247 5.72 13.77 27.66
CA ARG A 247 5.38 14.46 28.91
C ARG A 247 3.86 14.53 29.06
N ASP A 248 3.36 15.54 29.78
CA ASP A 248 1.93 15.77 30.01
C ASP A 248 1.23 16.44 28.81
N SER A 249 1.98 16.85 27.78
CA SER A 249 1.45 17.47 26.57
C SER A 249 2.23 17.03 25.33
N VAL A 250 1.62 17.19 24.15
CA VAL A 250 2.20 16.84 22.85
C VAL A 250 2.60 18.12 22.11
N SER A 251 3.89 18.27 21.83
CA SER A 251 4.42 19.34 20.99
C SER A 251 4.21 19.08 19.49
N TYR A 252 4.35 20.12 18.67
CA TYR A 252 4.27 19.99 17.20
C TYR A 252 5.21 18.92 16.64
N GLU A 253 6.47 18.88 17.12
CA GLU A 253 7.46 17.92 16.63
C GLU A 253 7.10 16.48 17.02
N GLU A 254 6.53 16.27 18.21
CA GLU A 254 6.05 14.96 18.64
C GLU A 254 4.85 14.51 17.80
N PHE A 255 3.85 15.38 17.62
CA PHE A 255 2.69 15.11 16.78
C PHE A 255 3.08 14.79 15.33
N LYS A 256 3.98 15.60 14.76
CA LYS A 256 4.52 15.39 13.41
C LYS A 256 5.27 14.07 13.30
N SER A 257 6.15 13.77 14.26
CA SER A 257 6.90 12.51 14.26
C SER A 257 5.98 11.30 14.32
N PHE A 258 4.89 11.39 15.10
CA PHE A 258 3.87 10.36 15.19
C PHE A 258 3.09 10.21 13.88
N ALA A 259 2.57 11.31 13.32
CA ALA A 259 1.79 11.28 12.08
C ALA A 259 2.60 10.77 10.87
N LEU A 260 3.90 11.06 10.80
CA LEU A 260 4.80 10.52 9.77
C LEU A 260 5.11 9.03 9.95
N LYS A 261 5.09 8.54 11.19
CA LYS A 261 5.32 7.13 11.51
C LYS A 261 4.06 6.28 11.37
N HIS A 262 2.90 6.89 11.61
CA HIS A 262 1.58 6.25 11.65
C HIS A 262 0.62 6.88 10.62
N PRO A 263 0.89 6.69 9.31
CA PRO A 263 0.10 7.27 8.22
C PRO A 263 -1.38 6.84 8.22
N GLU A 264 -1.70 5.71 8.85
CA GLU A 264 -3.05 5.21 9.03
C GLU A 264 -3.98 6.20 9.78
N TYR A 265 -3.42 7.08 10.63
CA TYR A 265 -4.20 8.13 11.30
C TYR A 265 -4.46 9.36 10.43
N ALA A 266 -3.78 9.51 9.28
CA ALA A 266 -3.92 10.68 8.41
C ALA A 266 -5.38 10.89 7.97
N LYS A 267 -6.12 9.81 7.72
CA LYS A 267 -7.54 9.91 7.37
C LYS A 267 -8.40 10.35 8.55
N ILE A 268 -8.09 9.94 9.77
CA ILE A 268 -8.83 10.33 10.97
C ILE A 268 -8.66 11.83 11.20
N PHE A 269 -7.43 12.34 11.09
CA PHE A 269 -7.14 13.77 11.26
C PHE A 269 -7.81 14.63 10.17
N THR A 270 -7.84 14.16 8.92
CA THR A 270 -8.46 14.91 7.82
C THR A 270 -9.98 14.83 7.80
N THR A 271 -10.59 13.76 8.32
CA THR A 271 -12.05 13.62 8.36
C THR A 271 -12.70 14.73 9.19
N TYR A 272 -12.06 15.18 10.28
CA TYR A 272 -12.57 16.32 11.04
C TYR A 272 -12.51 17.64 10.25
N LEU A 273 -11.44 17.86 9.47
CA LEU A 273 -11.35 19.01 8.57
C LEU A 273 -12.48 18.98 7.53
N ASP A 274 -12.78 17.81 6.98
CA ASP A 274 -13.90 17.61 6.06
C ASP A 274 -15.25 17.92 6.75
N LEU A 275 -15.43 17.51 8.02
CA LEU A 275 -16.64 17.80 8.81
C LEU A 275 -16.79 19.28 9.12
N GLN A 276 -15.72 19.97 9.53
CA GLN A 276 -15.73 21.41 9.83
C GLN A 276 -16.02 22.24 8.58
N THR A 277 -15.40 21.90 7.44
CA THR A 277 -15.69 22.57 6.17
C THR A 277 -17.15 22.37 5.75
N CYS A 278 -17.70 21.15 5.86
CA CYS A 278 -19.13 20.91 5.64
C CYS A 278 -20.02 21.75 6.57
N HIS A 279 -19.63 21.92 7.83
CA HIS A 279 -20.39 22.71 8.81
C HIS A 279 -20.37 24.21 8.48
N VAL A 280 -19.23 24.74 8.01
CA VAL A 280 -19.11 26.13 7.53
C VAL A 280 -19.96 26.38 6.29
N PHE A 281 -20.07 25.41 5.38
CA PHE A 281 -20.93 25.51 4.19
C PHE A 281 -22.43 25.24 4.46
N SER A 282 -22.77 24.73 5.66
CA SER A 282 -24.15 24.42 6.04
C SER A 282 -24.83 25.50 6.87
N LEU A 283 -24.11 26.56 7.26
CA LEU A 283 -24.65 27.68 8.03
C LEU A 283 -25.30 28.74 7.12
N PRO A 284 -26.47 29.30 7.46
CA PRO A 284 -27.08 30.42 6.74
C PRO A 284 -26.15 31.64 6.70
N GLU A 285 -26.14 32.37 5.58
CA GLU A 285 -25.22 33.48 5.20
C GLU A 285 -25.04 34.66 6.18
N GLU A 286 -25.59 34.66 7.40
CA GLU A 286 -25.58 35.84 8.27
C GLU A 286 -24.41 35.95 9.25
N VAL A 287 -23.43 35.04 9.22
CA VAL A 287 -22.20 35.16 10.05
C VAL A 287 -20.93 34.93 9.22
N GLN A 288 -20.79 35.63 8.10
CA GLN A 288 -19.50 35.82 7.44
C GLN A 288 -19.01 37.26 7.68
N THR A 289 -18.43 37.53 8.85
CA THR A 289 -17.58 38.72 9.00
C THR A 289 -16.17 38.39 8.49
N ALA A 290 -15.87 38.86 7.28
CA ALA A 290 -14.52 38.82 6.71
C ALA A 290 -13.54 39.71 7.50
N PRO A 291 -12.26 39.32 7.67
CA PRO A 291 -11.23 40.21 8.17
C PRO A 291 -10.91 41.28 7.13
N SER A 292 -11.07 42.56 7.51
CA SER A 292 -10.72 43.71 6.70
C SER A 292 -9.19 43.83 6.52
N VAL A 293 -8.68 43.57 5.32
CA VAL A 293 -7.33 44.01 4.93
C VAL A 293 -7.46 45.29 4.11
N ALA A 294 -6.91 46.37 4.67
CA ALA A 294 -6.97 47.72 4.14
C ALA A 294 -6.37 47.82 2.72
N SER A 295 -7.16 48.39 1.82
CA SER A 295 -6.69 48.90 0.53
C SER A 295 -5.77 50.11 0.76
N ASN A 296 -4.51 50.00 0.33
CA ASN A 296 -3.70 51.17 0.01
C ASN A 296 -3.53 51.25 -1.51
N LYS A 297 -4.28 52.16 -2.11
CA LYS A 297 -4.06 52.72 -3.45
C LYS A 297 -3.21 53.97 -3.31
N VAL A 298 -2.06 54.05 -3.98
CA VAL A 298 -1.59 55.28 -4.66
C VAL A 298 -0.89 54.85 -5.95
N SER A 299 -1.23 55.55 -7.03
CA SER A 299 -0.96 55.25 -8.45
C SER A 299 0.33 55.96 -8.95
N PRO A 300 0.54 56.20 -10.28
CA PRO A 300 1.64 55.62 -11.06
C PRO A 300 2.66 56.66 -11.57
N GLU A 301 3.87 56.24 -11.97
CA GLU A 301 4.72 57.11 -12.80
C GLU A 301 5.64 56.31 -13.75
N VAL A 302 5.27 56.40 -15.04
CA VAL A 302 6.09 56.65 -16.24
C VAL A 302 7.23 55.68 -16.62
N GLN A 303 7.02 55.02 -17.76
CA GLN A 303 8.03 54.54 -18.71
C GLN A 303 8.80 55.72 -19.33
N GLU A 304 10.13 55.67 -19.32
CA GLU A 304 10.95 56.26 -20.37
C GLU A 304 11.97 55.22 -20.90
N GLU A 305 11.96 55.08 -22.23
CA GLU A 305 12.95 54.35 -23.03
C GLU A 305 14.34 54.98 -22.95
N GLY A 306 15.39 54.18 -23.15
CA GLY A 306 16.76 54.69 -23.17
C GLY A 306 17.79 53.65 -23.63
N THR A 307 17.81 53.43 -24.94
CA THR A 307 18.73 52.67 -25.80
C THR A 307 20.24 52.85 -25.50
N SER A 308 21.02 51.77 -25.67
CA SER A 308 22.19 51.63 -26.58
C SER A 308 23.43 50.91 -26.02
N ASP A 309 23.76 49.82 -26.72
CA ASP A 309 25.07 49.45 -27.29
C ASP A 309 26.35 49.42 -26.43
N LYS A 310 26.97 48.23 -26.36
CA LYS A 310 28.19 47.81 -27.13
C LYS A 310 28.62 46.41 -26.65
N LYS A 311 28.59 45.33 -27.44
CA LYS A 311 29.39 44.89 -28.62
C LYS A 311 30.78 44.30 -28.27
N VAL A 312 30.99 43.04 -28.70
CA VAL A 312 32.25 42.30 -29.03
C VAL A 312 33.14 41.97 -27.80
N ASP A 313 33.69 40.77 -27.59
CA ASP A 313 34.02 39.58 -28.39
C ASP A 313 33.35 38.29 -27.88
#